data_AF-A0A3L6TAG5-F1
#
_entry.id   AF-A0A3L6TAG5-F1
#
_cell.length_a   1.000
_cell.length_b   1.000
_cell.length_c   1.000
_cell.angle_alpha   90.00
_cell.angle_beta   90.00
_cell.angle_gamma   90.00
#
_symmetry.space_group_name_H-M   'P 1'
#
loop_
_entity.id
_entity.type
_entity.pdbx_description
1 polymer ?
#
loop_
_entity_poly.entity_id
_entity_poly.type
_entity_poly.pdbx_seq_one_letter_code
_entity_poly.pdbx_strand_id
1 'polypeptide(L)'
;MYYAWPRGWGSNAIRDQLSAAAAAGPLLDVQWANGTSYLFDVASCRTFRFAVGLLPPDWKARGAAYLRRDRVNGFDCHVRSNFLFARYYEDAATGRPVAWIAGGMERHVLSFEEGGVLQDSFKFQTPAYCFNGSNADAPASPP
;
A
#
# COMPACT_ATOMS: atom_id res chain seq x y z
N MET A 1 -3.25 5.67 4.17
CA MET A 1 -3.11 5.25 2.76
C MET A 1 -4.03 6.11 1.91
N TYR A 2 -3.57 6.52 0.74
CA TYR A 2 -4.38 7.16 -0.30
C TYR A 2 -4.37 6.29 -1.56
N TYR A 3 -5.53 6.09 -2.18
CA TYR A 3 -5.68 5.21 -3.32
C TYR A 3 -6.46 5.94 -4.43
N ALA A 4 -5.77 6.27 -5.53
CA ALA A 4 -6.34 7.03 -6.64
C ALA A 4 -6.13 6.27 -7.96
N TRP A 5 -6.75 5.10 -8.08
CA TRP A 5 -6.63 4.25 -9.27
C TRP A 5 -6.94 4.96 -10.60
N PRO A 6 -7.99 5.79 -10.73
CA PRO A 6 -8.23 6.52 -11.99
C PRO A 6 -7.09 7.46 -12.39
N ARG A 7 -6.27 7.89 -11.42
CA ARG A 7 -5.06 8.70 -11.64
C ARG A 7 -3.78 7.86 -11.69
N GLY A 8 -3.88 6.54 -11.56
CA GLY A 8 -2.78 5.59 -11.69
C GLY A 8 -1.78 5.61 -10.54
N TRP A 9 -2.14 6.12 -9.36
CA TRP A 9 -1.21 6.17 -8.22
C TRP A 9 -1.89 5.97 -6.86
N GLY A 10 -1.08 5.63 -5.86
CA GLY A 10 -1.46 5.61 -4.45
C GLY A 10 -0.26 5.93 -3.56
N SER A 11 -0.53 6.22 -2.30
CA SER A 11 0.52 6.50 -1.32
C SER A 11 0.25 5.94 0.06
N ASN A 12 1.33 5.59 0.76
CA ASN A 12 1.33 5.30 2.18
C ASN A 12 2.26 6.28 2.89
N ALA A 13 1.76 6.91 3.95
CA ALA A 13 2.60 7.61 4.92
C ALA A 13 2.81 6.68 6.11
N ILE A 14 4.04 6.25 6.30
CA ILE A 14 4.45 5.25 7.28
C ILE A 14 5.13 6.00 8.42
N ARG A 15 4.68 5.76 9.65
CA ARG A 15 5.29 6.32 10.86
C ARG A 15 5.48 5.22 11.88
N ASP A 16 6.73 5.02 12.25
CA ASP A 16 7.06 4.19 13.39
C ASP A 16 6.53 4.84 14.67
N GLN A 17 6.05 4.01 15.59
CA GLN A 17 5.53 4.50 16.88
C GLN A 17 6.62 4.59 17.95
N LEU A 18 7.68 3.76 17.84
CA LEU A 18 8.65 3.53 18.93
C LEU A 18 10.12 3.64 18.48
N SER A 19 10.41 4.03 17.24
CA SER A 19 11.79 4.14 16.75
C SER A 19 12.31 5.57 16.84
N ALA A 20 13.63 5.76 16.88
CA ALA A 20 14.24 7.08 16.76
C ALA A 20 13.87 7.77 15.42
N ALA A 21 13.58 6.97 14.38
CA ALA A 21 13.11 7.47 13.09
C ALA A 21 11.70 8.11 13.17
N ALA A 22 10.92 7.83 14.22
CA ALA A 22 9.63 8.48 14.45
C ALA A 22 9.74 10.02 14.55
N ALA A 23 10.90 10.54 14.97
CA ALA A 23 11.16 11.98 15.06
C ALA A 23 11.55 12.63 13.72
N ALA A 24 11.98 11.84 12.73
CA ALA A 24 12.50 12.34 11.45
C ALA A 24 11.41 12.64 10.39
N GLY A 25 10.15 12.37 10.72
CA GLY A 25 9.01 12.51 9.79
C GLY A 25 8.57 11.17 9.20
N PRO A 26 7.50 11.17 8.38
CA PRO A 26 6.99 9.94 7.79
C PRO A 26 7.90 9.45 6.66
N LEU A 27 8.06 8.13 6.57
CA LEU A 27 8.52 7.46 5.37
C LEU A 27 7.34 7.40 4.39
N LEU A 28 7.55 7.85 3.15
CA LEU A 28 6.53 7.87 2.11
C LEU A 28 6.78 6.74 1.11
N ASP A 29 5.75 5.97 0.84
CA ASP A 29 5.72 4.96 -0.23
C ASP A 29 4.70 5.41 -1.29
N VAL A 30 5.19 5.82 -2.45
CA VAL A 30 4.37 6.26 -3.59
C VAL A 30 4.44 5.19 -4.68
N GLN A 31 3.28 4.65 -5.03
CA GLN A 31 3.16 3.51 -5.93
C GLN A 31 2.39 3.91 -7.18
N TRP A 32 2.91 3.54 -8.35
CA TRP A 32 2.30 3.78 -9.64
C TRP A 32 1.71 2.49 -10.22
N ALA A 33 0.64 2.63 -11.00
CA ALA A 33 -0.04 1.51 -11.65
C ALA A 33 0.84 0.78 -12.69
N ASN A 34 1.96 1.38 -13.11
CA ASN A 34 2.95 0.72 -13.96
C ASN A 34 3.94 -0.18 -13.18
N GLY A 35 3.74 -0.35 -11.87
CA GLY A 35 4.57 -1.15 -10.98
C GLY A 35 5.80 -0.44 -10.43
N THR A 36 6.01 0.85 -10.75
CA THR A 36 7.09 1.64 -10.15
C THR A 36 6.68 2.14 -8.78
N SER A 37 7.55 1.94 -7.80
CA SER A 37 7.36 2.44 -6.44
C SER A 37 8.58 3.23 -5.96
N TYR A 38 8.31 4.27 -5.18
CA TYR A 38 9.32 5.10 -4.54
C TYR A 38 9.09 5.08 -3.04
N LEU A 39 10.09 4.64 -2.28
CA LEU A 39 10.11 4.69 -0.82
C LEU A 39 11.14 5.72 -0.39
N PHE A 40 10.71 6.82 0.22
CA PHE A 40 11.59 7.95 0.50
C PHE A 40 11.20 8.72 1.76
N ASP A 41 12.21 9.35 2.35
CA ASP A 41 12.11 10.35 3.41
C ASP A 41 13.03 11.53 3.07
N VAL A 42 13.19 12.49 3.98
CA VAL A 42 14.03 13.68 3.75
C VAL A 42 15.50 13.38 3.45
N ALA A 43 16.00 12.20 3.78
CA ALA A 43 17.41 11.83 3.67
C ALA A 43 17.71 10.80 2.58
N SER A 44 16.73 9.97 2.21
CA SER A 44 16.95 8.80 1.37
C SER A 44 15.81 8.54 0.38
N CYS A 45 16.12 7.85 -0.71
CA CYS A 45 15.14 7.32 -1.64
C CYS A 45 15.56 5.96 -2.18
N ARG A 46 14.61 5.03 -2.19
CA ARG A 46 14.73 3.74 -2.88
C ARG A 46 13.67 3.67 -3.96
N THR A 47 14.12 3.42 -5.19
CA THR A 47 13.23 3.14 -6.32
C THR A 47 13.24 1.64 -6.58
N PHE A 48 12.06 1.05 -6.72
CA PHE A 48 11.95 -0.38 -7.03
C PHE A 48 10.74 -0.65 -7.91
N ARG A 49 10.82 -1.75 -8.67
CA ARG A 49 9.67 -2.29 -9.39
C ARG A 49 9.03 -3.40 -8.61
N PHE A 50 7.74 -3.27 -8.40
CA PHE A 50 6.91 -4.29 -7.79
C PHE A 50 5.78 -4.63 -8.74
N ALA A 51 5.81 -5.83 -9.32
CA ALA A 51 4.86 -6.26 -10.35
C ALA A 51 3.39 -6.21 -9.88
N VAL A 52 3.16 -6.40 -8.57
CA VAL A 52 1.83 -6.21 -7.99
C VAL A 52 1.50 -4.72 -7.80
N GLY A 53 2.50 -3.91 -7.42
CA GLY A 53 2.41 -2.46 -7.31
C GLY A 53 1.15 -1.97 -6.60
N LEU A 54 0.57 -0.90 -7.16
CA LEU A 54 -0.78 -0.46 -6.81
C LEU A 54 -1.80 -1.50 -7.27
N LEU A 55 -2.52 -2.10 -6.32
CA LEU A 55 -3.49 -3.16 -6.61
C LEU A 55 -4.66 -2.62 -7.48
N PRO A 56 -4.93 -3.17 -8.67
CA PRO A 56 -6.05 -2.77 -9.52
C PRO A 56 -7.41 -3.04 -8.86
N PRO A 57 -8.48 -2.24 -9.07
CA PRO A 57 -9.79 -2.46 -8.46
C PRO A 57 -10.41 -3.82 -8.82
N ASP A 58 -10.10 -4.31 -10.02
CA ASP A 58 -10.60 -5.57 -10.56
C ASP A 58 -9.72 -6.78 -10.18
N TRP A 59 -8.73 -6.61 -9.30
CA TRP A 59 -7.80 -7.68 -8.88
C TRP A 59 -8.51 -8.97 -8.43
N LYS A 60 -9.70 -8.85 -7.82
CA LYS A 60 -10.51 -10.00 -7.40
C LYS A 60 -10.96 -10.83 -8.60
N ALA A 61 -11.43 -10.16 -9.66
CA ALA A 61 -11.89 -10.80 -10.89
C ALA A 61 -10.73 -11.40 -11.71
N ARG A 62 -9.50 -10.91 -11.50
CA ARG A 62 -8.27 -11.42 -12.14
C ARG A 62 -7.71 -12.70 -11.49
N GLY A 63 -8.56 -13.45 -10.80
CA GLY A 63 -8.20 -14.75 -10.23
C GLY A 63 -7.74 -14.70 -8.76
N ALA A 64 -8.28 -13.80 -7.95
CA ALA A 64 -8.07 -13.92 -6.50
C ALA A 64 -8.79 -15.15 -5.93
N ALA A 65 -8.08 -15.96 -5.15
CA ALA A 65 -8.66 -17.10 -4.44
C ALA A 65 -9.59 -16.60 -3.35
N TYR A 66 -10.82 -17.09 -3.32
CA TYR A 66 -11.59 -17.08 -2.08
C TYR A 66 -11.08 -18.17 -1.14
N LEU A 67 -10.82 -17.81 0.11
CA LEU A 67 -10.29 -18.74 1.12
C LEU A 67 -11.39 -19.17 2.09
N ARG A 68 -12.01 -18.21 2.78
CA ARG A 68 -12.99 -18.46 3.86
C ARG A 68 -13.73 -17.19 4.27
N ARG A 69 -14.68 -17.31 5.20
CA ARG A 69 -15.10 -16.22 6.08
C ARG A 69 -14.25 -16.21 7.36
N ASP A 70 -14.05 -15.03 7.94
CA ASP A 70 -13.32 -14.87 9.20
C ASP A 70 -13.80 -13.62 9.94
N ARG A 71 -13.55 -13.52 11.25
CA ARG A 71 -13.94 -12.36 12.06
C ARG A 71 -12.73 -11.54 12.46
N VAL A 72 -12.64 -10.31 11.95
CA VAL A 72 -11.50 -9.39 12.17
C VAL A 72 -12.00 -8.02 12.55
N ASN A 73 -11.46 -7.42 13.62
CA ASN A 73 -11.85 -6.09 14.12
C ASN A 73 -13.37 -5.90 14.31
N GLY A 74 -14.08 -6.98 14.66
CA GLY A 74 -15.54 -6.98 14.81
C GLY A 74 -16.35 -7.16 13.52
N PHE A 75 -15.71 -7.19 12.36
CA PHE A 75 -16.34 -7.43 11.06
C PHE A 75 -16.36 -8.93 10.72
N ASP A 76 -17.44 -9.36 10.07
CA ASP A 76 -17.48 -10.64 9.36
C ASP A 76 -16.94 -10.42 7.95
N CYS A 77 -15.80 -11.02 7.65
CA CYS A 77 -15.00 -10.72 6.47
C CYS A 77 -14.98 -11.89 5.50
N HIS A 78 -15.03 -11.58 4.20
CA HIS A 78 -14.52 -12.48 3.17
C HIS A 78 -12.99 -12.39 3.11
N VAL A 79 -12.32 -13.54 3.15
CA VAL A 79 -10.86 -13.63 3.03
C VAL A 79 -10.49 -14.08 1.62
N ARG A 80 -9.67 -13.28 0.94
CA ARG A 80 -9.12 -13.61 -0.38
C ARG A 80 -7.61 -13.58 -0.41
N SER A 81 -7.01 -14.32 -1.33
CA SER A 81 -5.58 -14.24 -1.61
C SER A 81 -5.32 -13.95 -3.07
N ASN A 82 -4.29 -13.16 -3.34
CA ASN A 82 -3.76 -12.97 -4.69
C ASN A 82 -2.75 -14.07 -5.09
N PHE A 83 -2.71 -15.19 -4.35
CA PHE A 83 -1.86 -16.38 -4.54
C PHE A 83 -0.34 -16.18 -4.46
N LEU A 84 0.15 -14.93 -4.39
CA LEU A 84 1.58 -14.66 -4.36
C LEU A 84 2.11 -14.53 -2.93
N PHE A 85 1.54 -13.63 -2.14
CA PHE A 85 2.07 -13.30 -0.80
C PHE A 85 1.08 -12.57 0.09
N ALA A 86 -0.14 -12.28 -0.39
CA ALA A 86 -1.09 -11.44 0.34
C ALA A 86 -2.39 -12.16 0.67
N ARG A 87 -2.95 -11.82 1.83
CA ARG A 87 -4.33 -12.12 2.26
C ARG A 87 -5.05 -10.81 2.50
N TYR A 88 -6.24 -10.68 1.94
CA TYR A 88 -7.09 -9.50 2.05
C TYR A 88 -8.39 -9.88 2.74
N TYR A 89 -8.81 -9.02 3.67
CA TYR A 89 -10.02 -9.15 4.44
C TYR A 89 -10.93 -7.98 4.06
N GLU A 90 -12.08 -8.28 3.48
CA GLU A 90 -13.11 -7.30 3.17
C GLU A 90 -14.37 -7.62 3.96
N ASP A 91 -15.06 -6.60 4.45
CA ASP A 91 -16.34 -6.76 5.13
C ASP A 91 -17.34 -7.41 4.18
N ALA A 92 -17.94 -8.52 4.59
CA ALA A 92 -18.88 -9.27 3.75
C ALA A 92 -20.17 -8.49 3.47
N ALA A 93 -20.55 -7.55 4.34
CA ALA A 93 -21.77 -6.76 4.16
C ALA A 93 -21.58 -5.61 3.15
N THR A 94 -20.41 -4.98 3.13
CA THR A 94 -20.18 -3.74 2.37
C THR A 94 -19.11 -3.84 1.29
N GLY A 95 -18.25 -4.86 1.34
CA GLY A 95 -17.09 -5.00 0.48
C GLY A 95 -15.92 -4.08 0.83
N ARG A 96 -16.02 -3.27 1.90
CA ARG A 96 -14.96 -2.34 2.29
C ARG A 96 -13.73 -3.09 2.83
N PRO A 97 -12.51 -2.55 2.65
CA PRO A 97 -11.32 -3.17 3.20
C PRO A 97 -11.31 -3.10 4.73
N VAL A 98 -10.94 -4.20 5.39
CA VAL A 98 -10.82 -4.29 6.86
C VAL A 98 -9.37 -4.48 7.29
N ALA A 99 -8.67 -5.40 6.63
CA ALA A 99 -7.27 -5.68 6.93
C ALA A 99 -6.60 -6.38 5.75
N TRP A 100 -5.27 -6.42 5.75
CA TRP A 100 -4.51 -7.29 4.87
C TRP A 100 -3.16 -7.66 5.47
N ILE A 101 -2.72 -8.86 5.13
CA ILE A 101 -1.39 -9.38 5.47
C ILE A 101 -0.62 -9.49 4.16
N ALA A 102 0.55 -8.90 4.09
CA ALA A 102 1.44 -9.10 2.95
C ALA A 102 2.90 -8.94 3.40
N GLY A 103 3.73 -9.93 3.05
CA GLY A 103 5.15 -9.97 3.43
C GLY A 103 5.34 -9.79 4.93
N GLY A 104 4.83 -10.72 5.73
CA GLY A 104 4.96 -10.72 7.19
C GLY A 104 4.24 -9.60 7.95
N MET A 105 3.82 -8.53 7.28
CA MET A 105 3.20 -7.36 7.90
C MET A 105 1.68 -7.42 7.81
N GLU A 106 1.04 -7.39 8.97
CA GLU A 106 -0.41 -7.18 9.13
C GLU A 106 -0.73 -5.69 9.18
N ARG A 107 -1.76 -5.29 8.44
CA ARG A 107 -2.25 -3.92 8.36
C ARG A 107 -3.75 -3.92 8.57
N HIS A 108 -4.21 -3.05 9.47
CA HIS A 108 -5.63 -2.89 9.79
C HIS A 108 -6.12 -1.52 9.34
N VAL A 109 -7.33 -1.48 8.79
CA VAL A 109 -8.02 -0.24 8.45
C VAL A 109 -8.67 0.31 9.72
N LEU A 110 -8.24 1.50 10.12
CA LEU A 110 -8.83 2.22 11.25
C LEU A 110 -10.01 3.10 10.83
N SER A 111 -9.89 3.74 9.66
CA SER A 111 -10.95 4.53 9.03
C SER A 111 -10.89 4.36 7.51
N PHE A 112 -12.05 4.48 6.87
CA PHE A 112 -12.19 4.33 5.42
C PHE A 112 -13.18 5.37 4.91
N GLU A 113 -12.76 6.12 3.90
CA GLU A 113 -13.55 7.16 3.24
C GLU A 113 -13.39 7.02 1.73
N GLU A 114 -14.50 6.84 1.03
CA GLU A 114 -14.52 6.87 -0.44
C GLU A 114 -14.67 8.30 -0.93
N GLY A 115 -14.00 8.63 -2.03
CA GLY A 115 -14.04 9.99 -2.60
C GLY A 115 -13.23 11.04 -1.82
N GLY A 116 -12.49 10.63 -0.79
CA GLY A 116 -11.63 11.53 -0.03
C GLY A 116 -10.62 12.27 -0.92
N VAL A 117 -10.42 13.56 -0.65
CA VAL A 117 -9.45 14.40 -1.36
C VAL A 117 -8.23 14.59 -0.49
N LEU A 118 -7.06 14.23 -1.02
CA LEU A 118 -5.80 14.41 -0.31
C LEU A 118 -5.41 15.89 -0.29
N GLN A 119 -5.53 16.51 0.87
CA GLN A 119 -5.00 17.85 1.12
C GLN A 119 -3.48 17.85 1.03
N ASP A 120 -2.89 18.95 0.56
CA ASP A 120 -1.44 19.09 0.36
C ASP A 120 -0.81 17.96 -0.50
N SER A 121 -1.49 17.55 -1.57
CA SER A 121 -1.02 16.46 -2.45
C SER A 121 0.41 16.62 -2.97
N PHE A 122 0.93 17.85 -3.05
CA PHE A 122 2.33 18.12 -3.39
C PHE A 122 3.34 17.47 -2.43
N LYS A 123 2.97 17.24 -1.16
CA LYS A 123 3.81 16.54 -0.16
C LYS A 123 3.99 15.05 -0.46
N PHE A 124 3.17 14.50 -1.36
CA PHE A 124 3.22 13.10 -1.79
C PHE A 124 3.84 12.93 -3.18
N GLN A 125 4.34 14.02 -3.78
CA GLN A 125 5.10 13.92 -5.02
C GLN A 125 6.49 13.36 -4.74
N THR A 126 6.91 12.40 -5.55
CA THR A 126 8.27 11.87 -5.52
C THR A 126 9.29 13.00 -5.77
N PRO A 127 10.24 13.24 -4.84
CA PRO A 127 11.22 14.31 -4.99
C PRO A 127 12.21 14.10 -6.13
N ALA A 128 12.80 15.20 -6.62
CA ALA A 128 13.75 15.16 -7.74
C ALA A 128 14.95 14.22 -7.50
N TYR A 129 15.47 14.13 -6.27
CA TYR A 129 16.62 13.28 -5.96
C TYR A 129 16.33 11.77 -6.09
N CYS A 130 15.06 11.35 -6.10
CA CYS A 130 14.69 9.95 -6.38
C CYS A 130 14.96 9.50 -7.82
N PHE A 131 15.09 10.45 -8.75
CA PHE A 131 15.32 10.17 -10.17
C PHE A 131 16.82 10.13 -10.53
N ASN A 132 17.71 10.40 -9.56
CA ASN A 132 19.14 10.24 -9.77
C ASN A 132 19.48 8.74 -9.86
N GLY A 133 20.09 8.32 -10.97
CA GLY A 133 20.28 6.91 -11.35
C GLY A 133 21.11 6.04 -10.40
N SER A 134 21.59 6.57 -9.28
CA SER A 134 22.22 5.84 -8.19
C SER A 134 21.23 5.11 -7.27
N ASN A 135 19.92 5.40 -7.37
CA ASN A 135 18.88 4.83 -6.51
C ASN A 135 18.10 3.65 -7.16
N ALA A 136 18.58 3.15 -8.31
CA ALA A 136 17.84 2.27 -9.20
C ALA A 136 18.13 0.77 -9.00
N ASP A 137 17.05 -0.02 -9.08
CA ASP A 137 17.03 -1.47 -9.31
C ASP A 137 17.56 -2.40 -8.21
N ALA A 138 17.33 -2.06 -6.94
CA ALA A 138 17.26 -3.12 -5.94
C ALA A 138 15.96 -3.92 -6.17
N PRO A 139 16.00 -5.25 -6.43
CA PRO A 139 14.78 -6.05 -6.41
C PRO A 139 14.02 -5.79 -5.11
N ALA A 140 12.70 -5.74 -5.18
CA ALA A 140 11.87 -5.66 -3.98
C ALA A 140 12.33 -6.77 -3.04
N SER A 141 12.92 -6.41 -1.91
CA SER A 141 13.29 -7.39 -0.91
C SER A 141 11.98 -8.02 -0.45
N PRO A 142 11.78 -9.34 -0.58
CA PRO A 142 10.67 -9.97 0.12
C PRO A 142 10.87 -9.66 1.61
N PRO A 143 9.82 -9.24 2.32
CA PRO A 143 9.89 -9.12 3.77
C PRO A 143 10.18 -10.46 4.43
#